data_AF-M1AI95-F1
#
_entry.id   AF-M1AI95-F1
#
_cell.length_a   1.000
_cell.length_b   1.000
_cell.length_c   1.000
_cell.angle_alpha   90.00
_cell.angle_beta   90.00
_cell.angle_gamma   90.00
#
_symmetry.space_group_name_H-M   'P 1'
#
loop_
_entity.id
_entity.type
_entity.pdbx_description
1 polymer ?
#
loop_
_entity_poly.entity_id
_entity_poly.type
_entity_poly.pdbx_seq_one_letter_code
_entity_poly.pdbx_strand_id
1 'polypeptide(L)' 'MLYGAECWPIKNSHIQKMKVVEMTMLRWMCGDTKRYTIKNKDIRDKVGVSSVDDKMQEERLRWFGHVKRRCTNSPV' A
#
# COMPACT_ATOMS: atom_id res chain seq x y z
N MET A 1 -1.96 -1.26 -9.39
CA MET A 1 -2.24 -2.47 -8.57
C MET A 1 -3.19 -2.24 -7.39
N LEU A 2 -3.36 -1.01 -6.88
CA LEU A 2 -4.30 -0.72 -5.77
C LEU A 2 -5.71 -0.31 -6.22
N TYR A 3 -5.99 -0.33 -7.53
CA TYR A 3 -7.30 -0.01 -8.06
C TYR A 3 -8.35 -0.99 -7.50
N GLY A 4 -9.39 -0.47 -6.85
CA GLY A 4 -10.41 -1.28 -6.17
C GLY A 4 -10.11 -1.67 -4.72
N ALA A 5 -8.97 -1.26 -4.15
CA ALA A 5 -8.67 -1.48 -2.73
C ALA A 5 -9.60 -0.70 -1.76
N GLU A 6 -10.37 0.24 -2.30
CA GLU A 6 -11.33 1.10 -1.60
C GLU A 6 -12.57 0.34 -1.10
N CYS A 7 -13.05 -0.63 -1.89
CA CYS A 7 -14.33 -1.32 -1.66
C CYS A 7 -14.20 -2.81 -1.30
N TRP A 8 -12.99 -3.38 -1.34
CA TRP A 8 -12.76 -4.82 -1.12
C TRP A 8 -12.46 -5.16 0.36
N PRO A 9 -12.96 -6.29 0.91
CA PRO A 9 -12.56 -6.78 2.23
C PRO A 9 -11.13 -7.33 2.19
N ILE A 10 -10.15 -6.46 2.48
CA ILE A 10 -8.74 -6.82 2.55
C ILE A 10 -8.44 -7.43 3.92
N LYS A 11 -8.01 -8.71 3.91
CA LYS A 11 -7.48 -9.41 5.08
C LYS A 11 -6.00 -9.06 5.29
N ASN A 12 -5.51 -9.23 6.51
CA ASN A 12 -4.08 -9.04 6.83
C ASN A 12 -3.15 -9.89 5.95
N SER A 13 -3.61 -11.07 5.51
CA SER A 13 -2.85 -11.92 4.58
C SER A 13 -2.61 -11.26 3.21
N HIS A 14 -3.57 -10.49 2.69
CA HIS A 14 -3.40 -9.75 1.45
C HIS A 14 -2.39 -8.61 1.62
N ILE A 15 -2.45 -7.90 2.76
CA ILE A 15 -1.51 -6.82 3.09
C ILE A 15 -0.09 -7.39 3.19
N GLN A 16 0.10 -8.53 3.85
CA GLN A 16 1.41 -9.18 3.94
C GLN A 16 1.96 -9.58 2.56
N LYS A 17 1.12 -10.15 1.69
CA LYS A 17 1.53 -10.45 0.30
C LYS A 17 1.96 -9.19 -0.44
N MET A 18 1.19 -8.10 -0.32
CA MET A 18 1.55 -6.81 -0.95
C MET A 18 2.87 -6.26 -0.41
N LYS A 19 3.12 -6.32 0.90
CA LYS A 19 4.39 -5.91 1.52
C LYS A 19 5.59 -6.70 0.98
N VAL A 20 5.42 -8.00 0.75
CA VAL A 20 6.46 -8.86 0.16
C VAL A 20 6.75 -8.47 -1.29
N VAL A 21 5.70 -8.25 -2.09
CA VAL A 21 5.85 -7.80 -3.48
C VAL A 21 6.53 -6.44 -3.56
N GLU A 22 6.08 -5.46 -2.76
CA GLU A 22 6.69 -4.13 -2.64
C GLU A 22 8.19 -4.25 -2.34
N MET A 23 8.57 -4.98 -1.29
CA MET A 23 9.97 -5.14 -0.91
C MET A 23 10.82 -5.87 -1.94
N THR A 24 10.23 -6.84 -2.64
CA THR A 24 10.93 -7.55 -3.72
C THR A 24 11.23 -6.60 -4.86
N MET A 25 10.27 -5.77 -5.26
CA MET A 25 10.44 -4.76 -6.31
C MET A 25 11.44 -3.68 -5.89
N LEU A 26 11.34 -3.15 -4.67
CA LEU A 26 12.26 -2.10 -4.17
C LEU A 26 13.71 -2.59 -4.14
N ARG A 27 13.93 -3.82 -3.67
CA ARG A 27 15.27 -4.44 -3.67
C ARG A 27 15.80 -4.64 -5.07
N TRP A 28 14.96 -5.10 -5.98
CA TRP A 28 15.35 -5.29 -7.38
C TRP A 28 15.73 -3.96 -8.05
N MET A 29 14.95 -2.90 -7.84
CA MET A 29 15.26 -1.56 -8.34
C MET A 29 16.55 -0.97 -7.77
N CYS A 30 16.83 -1.22 -6.48
CA CYS A 30 18.05 -0.74 -5.85
C CYS A 30 19.30 -1.58 -6.16
N GLY A 31 19.15 -2.71 -6.87
CA GLY A 31 20.23 -3.68 -7.07
C GLY A 31 20.69 -4.37 -5.78
N ASP A 32 19.90 -4.26 -4.70
CA ASP A 32 20.27 -4.76 -3.38
C ASP A 32 20.06 -6.27 -3.35
N THR A 33 21.16 -7.02 -3.38
CA THR A 33 21.13 -8.48 -3.28
C THR A 33 20.76 -8.86 -1.85
N LYS A 34 19.87 -9.85 -1.68
CA LYS A 34 19.36 -10.39 -0.39
C LYS A 34 20.43 -10.71 0.68
N ARG A 35 21.71 -10.70 0.32
CA ARG A 35 22.89 -10.83 1.20
C ARG A 35 23.01 -9.72 2.24
N TYR A 36 22.57 -8.50 1.93
CA TYR A 36 22.64 -7.41 2.90
C TYR A 36 21.43 -7.46 3.82
N THR A 37 21.67 -7.57 5.12
CA THR A 37 20.65 -7.49 6.19
C THR A 37 20.18 -6.03 6.37
N ILE A 38 19.84 -5.34 5.27
CA ILE A 38 19.30 -3.99 5.28
C ILE A 38 17.84 -4.08 5.74
N LYS A 39 17.45 -3.21 6.67
CA LYS A 39 16.08 -3.20 7.18
C LYS A 39 15.16 -2.66 6.08
N ASN A 40 13.95 -3.21 6.01
CA ASN A 40 12.95 -2.77 5.02
C ASN A 40 12.66 -1.27 5.08
N LYS A 41 12.75 -0.65 6.27
CA LYS A 41 12.63 0.80 6.43
C LYS A 41 13.72 1.58 5.70
N ASP A 42 14.98 1.12 5.78
CA ASP A 42 16.12 1.81 5.19
C ASP A 42 16.04 1.76 3.65
N ILE A 43 15.51 0.66 3.09
CA ILE A 43 15.25 0.52 1.65
C ILE A 43 14.17 1.51 1.20
N ARG A 44 13.08 1.65 1.97
CA ARG A 44 12.02 2.61 1.67
C ARG A 44 12.52 4.05 1.76
N ASP A 45 13.31 4.37 2.79
CA ASP A 45 13.88 5.70 2.98
C ASP A 45 14.86 6.06 1.85
N LYS A 46 15.68 5.10 1.40
CA LYS A 46 16.59 5.26 0.25
C LYS A 46 15.85 5.57 -1.06
N VAL A 47 14.68 4.97 -1.29
CA VAL A 47 13.87 5.21 -2.49
C VAL A 47 12.89 6.38 -2.30
N GLY A 48 12.61 6.79 -1.06
CA GLY A 48 11.67 7.87 -0.74
C GLY A 48 10.20 7.48 -0.88
N VAL A 49 9.86 6.20 -0.64
CA VAL A 49 8.49 5.67 -0.78
C VAL A 49 7.86 5.34 0.57
N SER A 50 6.60 5.76 0.73
CA SER A 50 5.74 5.32 1.82
C SER A 50 5.41 3.84 1.72
N SER A 51 5.06 3.23 2.84
CA SER A 51 4.69 1.82 2.86
C SER A 51 3.40 1.54 2.07
N VAL A 52 3.27 0.33 1.51
CA VAL A 52 2.03 -0.06 0.80
C VAL A 52 0.81 -0.06 1.72
N ASP A 53 1.01 -0.34 3.01
CA ASP A 53 -0.04 -0.28 4.02
C ASP A 53 -0.55 1.13 4.28
N ASP A 54 0.35 2.11 4.38
CA ASP A 54 -0.05 3.52 4.51
C ASP A 54 -0.85 3.97 3.30
N LYS A 55 -0.39 3.61 2.09
CA LYS A 55 -1.09 3.95 0.85
C LYS A 55 -2.47 3.29 0.76
N MET A 56 -2.58 2.02 1.17
CA MET A 56 -3.87 1.34 1.25
C MET A 56 -4.82 2.01 2.24
N GLN A 57 -4.31 2.45 3.40
CA GLN A 57 -5.11 3.15 4.39
C GLN A 57 -5.57 4.51 3.89
N GLU A 58 -4.70 5.27 3.22
CA GLU A 58 -5.01 6.56 2.61
C GLU A 58 -6.16 6.44 1.59
N GLU A 59 -6.08 5.49 0.66
CA GLU A 59 -7.13 5.33 -0.36
C GLU A 59 -8.48 4.93 0.27
N ARG A 60 -8.49 4.08 1.31
CA ARG A 60 -9.73 3.78 2.04
C ARG A 60 -10.31 4.99 2.74
N LEU A 61 -9.46 5.80 3.40
CA LEU A 61 -9.91 7.02 4.06
C LEU A 61 -10.44 8.04 3.05
N ARG A 62 -9.81 8.11 1.87
CA ARG A 62 -10.26 8.94 0.76
C ARG A 62 -11.63 8.50 0.25
N TRP A 63 -11.84 7.20 0.05
CA TRP A 63 -13.13 6.63 -0.32
C TRP A 63 -14.19 6.85 0.75
N PHE A 64 -13.87 6.59 2.02
CA PHE A 64 -14.79 6.87 3.13
C PHE A 64 -15.19 8.36 3.20
N GLY A 65 -14.22 9.25 2.99
CA GLY A 65 -14.48 10.68 2.87
C GLY A 65 -15.36 11.04 1.68
N HIS A 66 -15.21 10.35 0.54
CA HIS A 66 -16.10 10.49 -0.61
C HIS A 66 -17.53 10.07 -0.26
N VAL A 67 -17.72 8.90 0.35
CA VAL A 67 -19.02 8.41 0.81
C VAL A 67 -19.65 9.39 1.80
N LYS A 68 -18.90 9.91 2.78
CA LYS A 68 -19.40 10.85 3.79
C LYS A 68 -19.83 12.21 3.21
N ARG A 69 -19.16 12.68 2.15
CA ARG A 69 -19.50 13.94 1.48
C ARG A 69 -20.69 13.80 0.53
N ARG A 70 -21.11 12.58 0.23
CA ARG A 70 -22.22 12.33 -0.67
C ARG A 70 -23.55 12.62 0.00
N CYS A 71 -24.47 13.26 -0.73
CA CYS A 71 -25.87 13.34 -0.31
C CYS A 71 -26.47 11.92 -0.18
N THR A 72 -27.24 11.68 0.87
CA THR A 72 -27.85 10.37 1.20
C THR A 72 -28.71 9.77 0.10
N ASN A 73 -29.17 10.57 -0.86
CA ASN A 73 -30.12 10.15 -1.90
C ASN A 73 -29.47 9.77 -3.24
N SER A 74 -28.15 9.70 -3.32
CA SER A 74 -27.42 9.46 -4.57
C SER A 74 -26.83 8.02 -4.59
N PRO A 75 -27.01 7.22 -5.67
CA PRO A 75 -26.70 5.77 -5.70
C PRO A 75 -25.22 5.41 -5.99
N VAL A 76 -24.59 4.53 -5.20
CA VAL A 76 -23.15 4.14 -5.30
C VAL A 76 -22.83 3.42 -6.59
#